data_AF-A0A7H0VD52-F1
#
_entry.id   AF-A0A7H0VD52-F1
#
_cell.length_a   1.000
_cell.length_b   1.000
_cell.length_c   1.000
_cell.angle_alpha   90.00
_cell.angle_beta   90.00
_cell.angle_gamma   90.00
#
_symmetry.space_group_name_H-M   'P 1'
#
loop_
_entity.id
_entity.type
_entity.pdbx_description
1 polymer ?
#
loop_
_entity_poly.entity_id
_entity_poly.type
_entity_poly.pdbx_seq_one_letter_code
_entity_poly.pdbx_strand_id
1 'polypeptide(L)'
;MEILKILIAEDDDSELQTYKDAIKTFNQEYNGTYSIEAIMCRTEEDGRENLAKFQNDFCGAIIDLNLSGIAAGKREGNNLIMTIYDSLRFPVFVVTGTPGDIDKNLPSDNLFLKVITRGEKDFIEIYREILSIYETGVTKILGKRGQVEKRLDEIFWKHLSNSFDFLLNSGKDSNYKEQILLRYTLAHLQEYLDLDENSGGFLYYEATEFLLTPVIKKTPYTGEIVRDKSTEEYFVILTPACDMAQEKARSILLAKIELKSEEGTLRDFISLAKKEPKSYEDAKKVDAAKDRLQEVIRNRWPKYHLVPGSNLMETGLINFQKLKSIKVKELRGGFDRIAQINGAFVKDIIARFSYYYSRQGAPDLDQEVILRNILN
;
A
#
# COMPACT_ATOMS: atom_id res chain seq x y z
N MET A 1 25.97 -0.16 11.77
CA MET A 1 26.32 -1.02 10.63
C MET A 1 25.37 -2.21 10.59
N GLU A 2 24.47 -2.22 9.62
CA GLU A 2 23.50 -3.31 9.38
C GLU A 2 24.12 -4.34 8.43
N ILE A 3 23.90 -5.63 8.69
CA ILE A 3 24.50 -6.73 7.91
C ILE A 3 23.49 -7.24 6.89
N LEU A 4 23.89 -7.21 5.62
CA LEU A 4 23.15 -7.74 4.48
C LEU A 4 23.63 -9.15 4.20
N LYS A 5 22.87 -10.15 4.67
CA LYS A 5 23.20 -11.56 4.41
C LYS A 5 22.69 -11.97 3.03
N ILE A 6 23.61 -12.37 2.15
CA ILE A 6 23.30 -12.76 0.76
C ILE A 6 23.72 -14.22 0.54
N LEU A 7 22.86 -15.00 -0.11
CA LEU A 7 23.23 -16.34 -0.57
C LEU A 7 23.91 -16.22 -1.94
N ILE A 8 25.08 -16.83 -2.12
CA ILE A 8 25.74 -16.90 -3.43
C ILE A 8 25.94 -18.37 -3.78
N ALA A 9 25.33 -18.82 -4.88
CA ALA A 9 25.47 -20.17 -5.40
C ALA A 9 26.25 -20.14 -6.71
N GLU A 10 27.48 -20.64 -6.68
CA GLU A 10 28.43 -20.65 -7.81
C GLU A 10 29.42 -21.80 -7.58
N ASP A 11 29.65 -22.63 -8.61
CA ASP A 11 30.50 -23.81 -8.50
C ASP A 11 31.97 -23.49 -8.84
N ASP A 12 32.23 -22.43 -9.61
CA ASP A 12 33.57 -22.01 -10.02
C ASP A 12 34.31 -21.19 -8.95
N ASP A 13 35.52 -21.64 -8.60
CA ASP A 13 36.36 -20.99 -7.59
C ASP A 13 36.86 -19.59 -7.98
N SER A 14 37.12 -19.36 -9.26
CA SER A 14 37.60 -18.07 -9.74
C SER A 14 36.50 -17.02 -9.72
N GLU A 15 35.27 -17.42 -10.02
CA GLU A 15 34.09 -16.58 -9.91
C GLU A 15 33.74 -16.29 -8.46
N LEU A 16 33.77 -17.30 -7.58
CA LEU A 16 33.62 -17.10 -6.14
C LEU A 16 34.66 -16.09 -5.59
N GLN A 17 35.89 -16.11 -6.10
CA GLN A 17 36.90 -15.13 -5.69
C GLN A 17 36.54 -13.71 -6.17
N THR A 18 36.00 -13.59 -7.38
CA THR A 18 35.55 -12.32 -7.96
C THR A 18 34.37 -11.73 -7.15
N TYR A 19 33.42 -12.57 -6.72
CA TYR A 19 32.37 -12.16 -5.79
C TYR A 19 32.95 -11.65 -4.46
N LYS A 20 33.92 -12.36 -3.86
CA LYS A 20 34.55 -11.94 -2.59
C LYS A 20 35.23 -10.58 -2.72
N ASP A 21 35.92 -10.34 -3.83
CA ASP A 21 36.63 -9.08 -4.02
C ASP A 21 35.66 -7.91 -4.28
N ALA A 22 34.57 -8.14 -5.02
CA ALA A 22 33.49 -7.16 -5.16
C ALA A 22 32.82 -6.84 -3.80
N ILE A 23 32.61 -7.83 -2.93
CA ILE A 23 32.08 -7.62 -1.57
C ILE A 23 33.02 -6.75 -0.73
N LYS A 24 34.34 -6.98 -0.79
CA LYS A 24 35.32 -6.14 -0.09
C LYS A 24 35.23 -4.70 -0.56
N THR A 25 35.16 -4.47 -1.88
CA THR A 25 35.01 -3.14 -2.45
C THR A 25 33.71 -2.47 -1.99
N PHE A 26 32.57 -3.18 -2.10
CA PHE A 26 31.28 -2.68 -1.63
C PHE A 26 31.32 -2.30 -0.14
N ASN A 27 31.87 -3.16 0.72
CA ASN A 27 31.95 -2.91 2.16
C ASN A 27 32.88 -1.73 2.50
N GLN A 28 33.90 -1.47 1.68
CA GLN A 28 34.74 -0.28 1.80
C GLN A 28 34.01 1.00 1.37
N GLU A 29 33.22 0.94 0.29
CA GLU A 29 32.44 2.09 -0.20
C GLU A 29 31.36 2.54 0.79
N TYR A 30 30.63 1.60 1.41
CA TYR A 30 29.50 1.87 2.31
C TYR A 30 29.88 2.00 3.80
N ASN A 31 31.18 2.22 4.07
CA ASN A 31 31.83 2.25 5.38
C ASN A 31 30.94 2.78 6.54
N GLY A 32 30.40 1.86 7.34
CA GLY A 32 29.68 2.14 8.59
C GLY A 32 28.15 2.02 8.54
N THR A 33 27.55 2.11 7.35
CA THR A 33 26.08 2.01 7.18
C THR A 33 25.65 0.56 6.97
N TYR A 34 26.17 -0.08 5.91
CA TYR A 34 25.84 -1.44 5.52
C TYR A 34 27.11 -2.27 5.28
N SER A 35 27.01 -3.58 5.47
CA SER A 35 28.04 -4.54 5.09
C SER A 35 27.41 -5.81 4.56
N ILE A 36 27.92 -6.33 3.45
CA ILE A 36 27.51 -7.63 2.90
C ILE A 36 28.28 -8.74 3.60
N GLU A 37 27.51 -9.74 4.04
CA GLU A 37 28.00 -11.05 4.47
C GLU A 37 27.46 -12.10 3.49
N ALA A 38 28.33 -12.70 2.69
CA ALA A 38 27.93 -13.72 1.73
C ALA A 38 28.08 -15.13 2.30
N ILE A 39 27.01 -15.92 2.20
CA ILE A 39 27.04 -17.36 2.43
C ILE A 39 27.18 -18.03 1.06
N MET A 40 28.39 -18.51 0.79
CA MET A 40 28.73 -19.14 -0.50
C MET A 40 28.47 -20.64 -0.46
N CYS A 41 27.81 -21.14 -1.50
CA CYS A 41 27.52 -22.55 -1.69
C CYS A 41 27.87 -22.96 -3.12
N ARG A 42 28.25 -24.23 -3.30
CA ARG A 42 28.70 -24.73 -4.61
C ARG A 42 27.68 -25.61 -5.29
N THR A 43 26.77 -26.18 -4.50
CA THR A 43 25.78 -27.16 -4.96
C THR A 43 24.37 -26.74 -4.52
N GLU A 44 23.36 -27.31 -5.18
CA GLU A 44 21.96 -27.15 -4.76
C GLU A 44 21.75 -27.59 -3.31
N GLU A 45 22.35 -28.72 -2.90
CA GLU A 45 22.23 -29.28 -1.56
C GLU A 45 22.79 -28.33 -0.51
N ASP A 46 24.03 -27.83 -0.71
CA ASP A 46 24.64 -26.84 0.17
C ASP A 46 23.79 -25.56 0.25
N GLY A 47 23.21 -25.13 -0.87
CA GLY A 47 22.31 -23.97 -0.93
C GLY A 47 21.09 -24.16 -0.04
N ARG A 48 20.42 -25.32 -0.15
CA ARG A 48 19.25 -25.66 0.68
C ARG A 48 19.60 -25.79 2.15
N GLU A 49 20.72 -26.42 2.48
CA GLU A 49 21.19 -26.54 3.85
C GLU A 49 21.47 -25.16 4.47
N ASN A 50 22.11 -24.27 3.72
CA ASN A 50 22.36 -22.90 4.18
C ASN A 50 21.07 -22.11 4.36
N LEU A 51 20.11 -22.20 3.42
CA LEU A 51 18.79 -21.60 3.60
C LEU A 51 18.14 -22.04 4.92
N ALA A 52 18.16 -23.34 5.22
CA ALA A 52 17.61 -23.87 6.47
C ALA A 52 18.41 -23.44 7.70
N LYS A 53 19.75 -23.59 7.67
CA LYS A 53 20.67 -23.27 8.78
C LYS A 53 20.57 -21.82 9.22
N PHE A 54 20.46 -20.89 8.28
CA PHE A 54 20.32 -19.47 8.56
C PHE A 54 18.86 -19.05 8.73
N GLN A 55 17.93 -20.00 8.89
CA GLN A 55 16.50 -19.77 9.08
C GLN A 55 15.91 -18.83 8.01
N ASN A 56 16.41 -18.96 6.78
CA ASN A 56 16.04 -18.19 5.60
C ASN A 56 16.18 -16.66 5.74
N ASP A 57 17.14 -16.21 6.54
CA ASP A 57 17.42 -14.80 6.81
C ASP A 57 18.44 -14.24 5.84
N PHE A 58 17.98 -14.10 4.61
CA PHE A 58 18.72 -13.54 3.50
C PHE A 58 17.96 -12.32 2.98
N CYS A 59 18.70 -11.27 2.63
CA CYS A 59 18.16 -10.08 1.96
C CYS A 59 18.21 -10.16 0.44
N GLY A 60 18.90 -11.17 -0.11
CA GLY A 60 18.97 -11.45 -1.54
C GLY A 60 19.73 -12.74 -1.82
N ALA A 61 19.67 -13.21 -3.06
CA ALA A 61 20.52 -14.30 -3.55
C ALA A 61 21.08 -14.00 -4.94
N ILE A 62 22.27 -14.53 -5.22
CA ILE A 62 22.89 -14.59 -6.53
C ILE A 62 23.15 -16.05 -6.86
N ILE A 63 22.64 -16.54 -7.99
CA ILE A 63 22.62 -17.98 -8.30
C ILE A 63 23.03 -18.20 -9.75
N ASP A 64 24.06 -19.02 -10.00
CA ASP A 64 24.25 -19.61 -11.32
C ASP A 64 23.29 -20.78 -11.54
N LEU A 65 22.87 -20.98 -12.79
CA LEU A 65 22.01 -22.08 -13.18
C LEU A 65 22.72 -23.44 -13.11
N ASN A 66 24.04 -23.47 -13.26
CA ASN A 66 24.84 -24.69 -13.32
C ASN A 66 25.72 -24.84 -12.05
N LEU A 67 25.27 -25.65 -11.07
CA LEU A 67 25.87 -25.73 -9.73
C LEU A 67 26.59 -27.06 -9.42
N SER A 68 27.20 -27.73 -10.39
CA SER A 68 27.94 -28.96 -10.08
C SER A 68 29.00 -29.39 -11.10
N GLY A 69 29.34 -28.57 -12.09
CA GLY A 69 30.34 -28.88 -13.10
C GLY A 69 30.10 -30.16 -13.92
N ILE A 70 29.00 -30.89 -13.69
CA ILE A 70 28.67 -32.16 -14.35
C ILE A 70 27.56 -31.90 -15.38
N ALA A 71 27.94 -32.09 -16.63
CA ALA A 71 27.18 -32.07 -17.88
C ALA A 71 25.64 -31.94 -17.80
N ALA A 72 25.14 -30.89 -18.49
CA ALA A 72 23.91 -30.81 -19.27
C ALA A 72 22.74 -31.72 -18.84
N GLY A 73 21.83 -31.17 -18.03
CA GLY A 73 20.51 -31.75 -17.79
C GLY A 73 19.99 -31.62 -16.37
N LYS A 74 20.88 -31.38 -15.39
CA LYS A 74 20.46 -31.11 -14.02
C LYS A 74 20.11 -29.63 -13.84
N ARG A 75 18.88 -29.37 -13.41
CA ARG A 75 18.32 -28.04 -13.16
C ARG A 75 18.65 -27.54 -11.75
N GLU A 76 19.87 -27.75 -11.26
CA GLU A 76 20.22 -27.53 -9.85
C GLU A 76 20.06 -26.06 -9.40
N GLY A 77 20.59 -25.10 -10.18
CA GLY A 77 20.35 -23.68 -9.90
C GLY A 77 18.88 -23.30 -10.00
N ASN A 78 18.18 -23.80 -11.02
CA ASN A 78 16.72 -23.63 -11.18
C ASN A 78 15.93 -24.17 -9.98
N ASN A 79 16.28 -25.34 -9.45
CA ASN A 79 15.61 -25.94 -8.30
C ASN A 79 15.81 -25.09 -7.03
N LEU A 80 17.01 -24.52 -6.85
CA LEU A 80 17.29 -23.61 -5.75
C LEU A 80 16.49 -22.30 -5.88
N ILE A 81 16.45 -21.71 -7.09
CA ILE A 81 15.63 -20.52 -7.39
C ILE A 81 14.15 -20.82 -7.10
N MET A 82 13.65 -21.98 -7.54
CA MET A 82 12.25 -22.39 -7.33
C MET A 82 11.92 -22.49 -5.84
N THR A 83 12.85 -22.99 -5.04
CA THR A 83 12.71 -23.07 -3.58
C THR A 83 12.57 -21.69 -2.93
N ILE A 84 13.38 -20.73 -3.41
CA ILE A 84 13.30 -19.35 -2.93
C ILE A 84 11.97 -18.75 -3.38
N TYR A 85 11.58 -18.92 -4.64
CA TYR A 85 10.34 -18.38 -5.18
C TYR A 85 9.09 -18.89 -4.45
N ASP A 86 9.02 -20.19 -4.16
CA ASP A 86 7.83 -20.82 -3.56
C ASP A 86 7.64 -20.46 -2.08
N SER A 87 8.73 -20.16 -1.36
CA SER A 87 8.71 -20.13 0.10
C SER A 87 9.30 -18.89 0.74
N LEU A 88 10.07 -18.09 0.00
CA LEU A 88 10.87 -16.97 0.51
C LEU A 88 10.56 -15.68 -0.27
N ARG A 89 10.92 -14.52 0.28
CA ARG A 89 10.47 -13.22 -0.22
C ARG A 89 11.61 -12.21 -0.27
N PHE A 90 12.69 -12.57 -0.97
CA PHE A 90 13.84 -11.70 -1.24
C PHE A 90 14.25 -11.80 -2.71
N PRO A 91 14.90 -10.77 -3.29
CA PRO A 91 15.27 -10.76 -4.70
C PRO A 91 16.34 -11.83 -5.04
N VAL A 92 16.19 -12.44 -6.21
CA VAL A 92 17.12 -13.42 -6.76
C VAL A 92 17.71 -12.89 -8.08
N PHE A 93 19.03 -12.90 -8.16
CA PHE A 93 19.79 -12.53 -9.34
C PHE A 93 20.42 -13.78 -9.93
N VAL A 94 19.90 -14.23 -11.06
CA VAL A 94 20.44 -15.36 -11.81
C VAL A 94 21.58 -14.83 -12.68
N VAL A 95 22.82 -15.22 -12.40
CA VAL A 95 23.99 -14.80 -13.20
C VAL A 95 24.52 -16.03 -13.90
N THR A 96 24.41 -16.08 -15.23
CA THR A 96 24.69 -17.32 -15.96
C THR A 96 25.16 -17.09 -17.39
N GLY A 97 25.90 -18.06 -17.94
CA GLY A 97 26.27 -18.10 -19.35
C GLY A 97 25.15 -18.60 -20.26
N THR A 98 24.12 -19.27 -19.72
CA THR A 98 23.01 -19.85 -20.50
C THR A 98 21.64 -19.34 -20.02
N PRO A 99 21.34 -18.03 -20.19
CA PRO A 99 20.11 -17.42 -19.65
C PRO A 99 18.82 -18.05 -20.20
N GLY A 100 18.88 -18.71 -21.37
CA GLY A 100 17.76 -19.45 -21.96
C GLY A 100 17.37 -20.74 -21.22
N ASP A 101 18.19 -21.22 -20.28
CA ASP A 101 17.95 -22.46 -19.52
C ASP A 101 17.13 -22.23 -18.24
N ILE A 102 16.72 -20.99 -17.96
CA ILE A 102 15.85 -20.70 -16.81
C ILE A 102 14.50 -21.42 -16.94
N ASP A 103 13.99 -21.94 -15.82
CA ASP A 103 12.74 -22.68 -15.80
C ASP A 103 11.55 -21.78 -16.21
N LYS A 104 10.76 -22.23 -17.18
CA LYS A 104 9.64 -21.47 -17.74
C LYS A 104 8.47 -21.28 -16.76
N ASN A 105 8.45 -22.01 -15.64
CA ASN A 105 7.47 -21.82 -14.59
C ASN A 105 7.80 -20.63 -13.68
N LEU A 106 9.05 -20.14 -13.72
CA LEU A 106 9.43 -18.91 -13.02
C LEU A 106 8.85 -17.69 -13.73
N PRO A 107 8.56 -16.60 -12.99
CA PRO A 107 8.08 -15.37 -13.58
C PRO A 107 9.11 -14.82 -14.57
N SER A 108 8.62 -14.06 -15.56
CA SER A 108 9.50 -13.29 -16.43
C SER A 108 10.35 -12.30 -15.62
N ASP A 109 11.50 -11.93 -16.18
CA ASP A 109 12.44 -10.97 -15.62
C ASP A 109 11.75 -9.74 -15.01
N ASN A 110 12.01 -9.50 -13.73
CA ASN A 110 11.45 -8.41 -12.94
C ASN A 110 12.38 -8.04 -11.76
N LEU A 111 12.01 -7.05 -10.95
CA LEU A 111 12.85 -6.55 -9.86
C LEU A 111 13.22 -7.60 -8.79
N PHE A 112 12.42 -8.66 -8.59
CA PHE A 112 12.65 -9.70 -7.60
C PHE A 112 13.21 -11.01 -8.19
N LEU A 113 13.20 -11.15 -9.50
CA LEU A 113 13.87 -12.25 -10.20
C LEU A 113 14.49 -11.68 -11.49
N LYS A 114 15.80 -11.42 -11.46
CA LYS A 114 16.55 -10.92 -12.61
C LYS A 114 17.43 -11.99 -13.21
N VAL A 115 17.47 -12.06 -14.54
CA VAL A 115 18.40 -12.92 -15.27
C VAL A 115 19.44 -12.05 -15.96
N ILE A 116 20.70 -12.26 -15.63
CA ILE A 116 21.84 -11.48 -16.09
C ILE A 116 22.79 -12.41 -16.82
N THR A 117 23.16 -12.03 -18.04
CA THR A 117 24.16 -12.79 -18.80
C THR A 117 25.53 -12.55 -18.16
N ARG A 118 26.32 -13.61 -17.98
CA ARG A 118 27.66 -13.49 -17.36
C ARG A 118 28.52 -12.46 -18.10
N GLY A 119 29.10 -11.53 -17.34
CA GLY A 119 29.91 -10.42 -17.87
C GLY A 119 29.12 -9.20 -18.35
N GLU A 120 27.78 -9.24 -18.38
CA GLU A 120 26.93 -8.10 -18.74
C GLU A 120 26.95 -7.00 -17.68
N LYS A 121 27.13 -7.38 -16.41
CA LYS A 121 27.02 -6.49 -15.27
C LYS A 121 28.06 -6.78 -14.19
N ASP A 122 28.57 -5.73 -13.56
CA ASP A 122 29.47 -5.84 -12.41
C ASP A 122 28.69 -6.31 -11.16
N PHE A 123 29.32 -7.17 -10.35
CA PHE A 123 28.75 -7.64 -9.09
C PHE A 123 28.47 -6.52 -8.09
N ILE A 124 29.26 -5.44 -8.09
CA ILE A 124 29.00 -4.25 -7.26
C ILE A 124 27.65 -3.64 -7.61
N GLU A 125 27.29 -3.58 -8.90
CA GLU A 125 25.99 -3.07 -9.31
C GLU A 125 24.85 -3.98 -8.86
N ILE A 126 25.04 -5.30 -8.91
CA ILE A 126 24.06 -6.26 -8.38
C ILE A 126 23.85 -6.04 -6.87
N TYR A 127 24.93 -5.86 -6.11
CA TYR A 127 24.85 -5.57 -4.67
C TYR A 127 24.13 -4.26 -4.36
N ARG A 128 24.36 -3.21 -5.16
CA ARG A 128 23.63 -1.94 -5.02
C ARG A 128 22.14 -2.08 -5.30
N GLU A 129 21.75 -2.94 -6.24
CA GLU A 129 20.33 -3.23 -6.48
C GLU A 129 19.69 -4.06 -5.36
N ILE A 130 20.40 -5.06 -4.81
CA ILE A 130 19.92 -5.78 -3.63
C ILE A 130 19.72 -4.80 -2.47
N LEU A 131 20.68 -3.88 -2.25
CA LEU A 131 20.57 -2.85 -1.23
C LEU A 131 19.36 -1.93 -1.47
N SER A 132 19.16 -1.41 -2.69
CA SER A 132 18.04 -0.49 -2.95
C SER A 132 16.68 -1.15 -2.71
N ILE A 133 16.54 -2.45 -3.03
CA ILE A 133 15.35 -3.24 -2.70
C ILE A 133 15.23 -3.42 -1.19
N TYR A 134 16.32 -3.76 -0.51
CA TYR A 134 16.34 -3.91 0.95
C TYR A 134 15.94 -2.63 1.69
N GLU A 135 16.39 -1.47 1.23
CA GLU A 135 16.09 -0.15 1.80
C GLU A 135 14.61 0.23 1.69
N THR A 136 13.86 -0.36 0.75
CA THR A 136 12.38 -0.19 0.73
C THR A 136 11.70 -0.82 1.95
N GLY A 137 12.40 -1.67 2.70
CA GLY A 137 11.85 -2.41 3.84
C GLY A 137 11.05 -3.65 3.44
N VAL A 138 10.89 -3.96 2.15
CA VAL A 138 10.06 -5.09 1.69
C VAL A 138 10.47 -6.43 2.33
N THR A 139 11.77 -6.71 2.41
CA THR A 139 12.29 -7.93 3.06
C THR A 139 12.21 -7.85 4.59
N LYS A 140 12.32 -6.66 5.17
CA LYS A 140 12.12 -6.41 6.62
C LYS A 140 10.65 -6.57 7.04
N ILE A 141 9.71 -6.40 6.11
CA ILE A 141 8.27 -6.50 6.37
C ILE A 141 7.75 -7.89 6.02
N LEU A 142 8.04 -8.38 4.81
CA LEU A 142 7.47 -9.59 4.23
C LEU A 142 8.38 -10.82 4.30
N GLY A 143 9.67 -10.67 4.62
CA GLY A 143 10.58 -11.80 4.78
C GLY A 143 10.11 -12.76 5.87
N LYS A 144 10.67 -13.99 5.91
CA LYS A 144 10.28 -15.03 6.88
C LYS A 144 10.43 -14.65 8.36
N ARG A 145 11.23 -13.62 8.66
CA ARG A 145 11.39 -13.03 10.00
C ARG A 145 10.99 -11.55 10.05
N GLY A 146 10.23 -11.12 9.04
CA GLY A 146 9.79 -9.75 8.88
C GLY A 146 8.72 -9.37 9.89
N GLN A 147 8.36 -8.09 9.90
CA GLN A 147 7.39 -7.55 10.85
C GLN A 147 6.04 -8.28 10.79
N VAL A 148 5.56 -8.65 9.60
CA VAL A 148 4.27 -9.35 9.47
C VAL A 148 4.29 -10.69 10.19
N GLU A 149 5.34 -11.51 10.01
CA GLU A 149 5.44 -12.83 10.66
C GLU A 149 5.48 -12.68 12.19
N LYS A 150 6.22 -11.69 12.71
CA LYS A 150 6.23 -11.37 14.15
C LYS A 150 4.83 -11.00 14.65
N ARG A 151 4.09 -10.18 13.90
CA ARG A 151 2.71 -9.82 14.26
C ARG A 151 1.78 -11.02 14.19
N LEU A 152 1.95 -11.94 13.24
CA LEU A 152 1.16 -13.18 13.18
C LEU A 152 1.37 -14.06 14.43
N ASP A 153 2.61 -14.19 14.90
CA ASP A 153 2.90 -14.91 16.16
C ASP A 153 2.22 -14.24 17.35
N GLU A 154 2.26 -12.90 17.43
CA GLU A 154 1.56 -12.14 18.47
C GLU A 154 0.04 -12.32 18.39
N ILE A 155 -0.53 -12.28 17.19
CA ILE A 155 -1.96 -12.53 16.95
C ILE A 155 -2.37 -13.90 17.45
N PHE A 156 -1.58 -14.93 17.12
CA PHE A 156 -1.88 -16.28 17.55
C PHE A 156 -1.80 -16.42 19.08
N TRP A 157 -0.68 -16.06 19.67
CA TRP A 157 -0.40 -16.35 21.08
C TRP A 157 -1.05 -15.37 22.06
N LYS A 158 -1.20 -14.09 21.71
CA LYS A 158 -1.75 -13.07 22.61
C LYS A 158 -3.25 -12.88 22.46
N HIS A 159 -3.82 -13.19 21.29
CA HIS A 159 -5.23 -12.89 20.99
C HIS A 159 -6.06 -14.14 20.66
N LEU A 160 -5.67 -14.89 19.63
CA LEU A 160 -6.44 -16.02 19.15
C LEU A 160 -6.53 -17.13 20.21
N SER A 161 -5.40 -17.50 20.82
CA SER A 161 -5.30 -18.52 21.87
C SER A 161 -6.29 -18.30 23.02
N ASN A 162 -6.56 -17.04 23.37
CA ASN A 162 -7.43 -16.63 24.47
C ASN A 162 -8.93 -16.59 24.09
N SER A 163 -9.25 -16.61 22.80
CA SER A 163 -10.62 -16.39 22.29
C SER A 163 -11.12 -17.48 21.34
N PHE A 164 -10.30 -18.52 21.09
CA PHE A 164 -10.58 -19.55 20.10
C PHE A 164 -11.83 -20.39 20.41
N ASP A 165 -12.15 -20.60 21.69
CA ASP A 165 -13.33 -21.36 22.14
C ASP A 165 -14.63 -20.82 21.56
N PHE A 166 -14.75 -19.50 21.39
CA PHE A 166 -15.93 -18.89 20.77
C PHE A 166 -16.11 -19.32 19.31
N LEU A 167 -15.00 -19.43 18.57
CA LEU A 167 -15.05 -19.89 17.18
C LEU A 167 -15.36 -21.38 17.11
N LEU A 168 -14.73 -22.19 17.95
CA LEU A 168 -14.98 -23.64 18.02
C LEU A 168 -16.47 -23.92 18.22
N ASN A 169 -17.10 -23.21 19.16
CA ASN A 169 -18.49 -23.38 19.58
C ASN A 169 -19.52 -22.61 18.72
N SER A 170 -19.11 -21.94 17.64
CA SER A 170 -19.99 -21.08 16.82
C SER A 170 -21.07 -21.81 16.00
N GLY A 171 -21.03 -23.14 15.93
CA GLY A 171 -21.92 -23.96 15.10
C GLY A 171 -21.74 -23.75 13.58
N LYS A 172 -20.69 -23.04 13.15
CA LYS A 172 -20.35 -22.82 11.74
C LYS A 172 -19.54 -23.98 11.17
N ASP A 173 -19.64 -24.19 9.86
CA ASP A 173 -18.83 -25.17 9.14
C ASP A 173 -17.35 -24.73 9.04
N SER A 174 -16.47 -25.67 8.67
CA SER A 174 -15.02 -25.45 8.62
C SER A 174 -14.62 -24.32 7.68
N ASN A 175 -15.18 -24.29 6.47
CA ASN A 175 -14.84 -23.28 5.47
C ASN A 175 -15.22 -21.88 5.95
N TYR A 176 -16.39 -21.74 6.58
CA TYR A 176 -16.82 -20.47 7.13
C TYR A 176 -15.97 -20.03 8.33
N LYS A 177 -15.54 -20.98 9.18
CA LYS A 177 -14.61 -20.72 10.29
C LYS A 177 -13.25 -20.22 9.79
N GLU A 178 -12.70 -20.83 8.74
CA GLU A 178 -11.46 -20.36 8.10
C GLU A 178 -11.60 -18.92 7.59
N GLN A 179 -12.72 -18.57 6.95
CA GLN A 179 -12.96 -17.20 6.52
C GLN A 179 -13.07 -16.20 7.69
N ILE A 180 -13.62 -16.62 8.84
CA ILE A 180 -13.64 -15.79 10.05
C ILE A 180 -12.22 -15.57 10.56
N LEU A 181 -11.41 -16.64 10.65
CA LEU A 181 -10.02 -16.57 11.11
C LEU A 181 -9.20 -15.63 10.23
N LEU A 182 -9.33 -15.72 8.92
CA LEU A 182 -8.63 -14.81 7.99
C LEU A 182 -8.98 -13.34 8.27
N ARG A 183 -10.28 -13.02 8.44
CA ARG A 183 -10.71 -11.64 8.76
C ARG A 183 -10.25 -11.20 10.14
N TYR A 184 -10.28 -12.10 11.13
CA TYR A 184 -9.81 -11.83 12.49
C TYR A 184 -8.32 -11.49 12.49
N THR A 185 -7.50 -12.32 11.85
CA THR A 185 -6.05 -12.10 11.73
C THR A 185 -5.75 -10.80 11.00
N LEU A 186 -6.43 -10.52 9.88
CA LEU A 186 -6.26 -9.26 9.16
C LEU A 186 -6.62 -8.04 10.01
N ALA A 187 -7.71 -8.10 10.77
CA ALA A 187 -8.13 -7.00 11.64
C ALA A 187 -7.09 -6.71 12.72
N HIS A 188 -6.58 -7.74 13.42
CA HIS A 188 -5.52 -7.53 14.41
C HIS A 188 -4.21 -7.05 13.78
N LEU A 189 -3.86 -7.54 12.59
CA LEU A 189 -2.66 -7.08 11.89
C LEU A 189 -2.79 -5.58 11.58
N GLN A 190 -3.96 -5.13 11.13
CA GLN A 190 -4.22 -3.71 10.91
C GLN A 190 -4.08 -2.89 12.19
N GLU A 191 -4.64 -3.34 13.32
CA GLU A 191 -4.49 -2.64 14.61
C GLU A 191 -3.03 -2.48 15.03
N TYR A 192 -2.17 -3.48 14.76
CA TYR A 192 -0.73 -3.36 15.01
C TYR A 192 -0.05 -2.36 14.07
N LEU A 193 -0.48 -2.28 12.81
CA LEU A 193 0.11 -1.42 11.78
C LEU A 193 -0.34 0.04 11.88
N ASP A 194 -1.48 0.32 12.52
CA ASP A 194 -1.93 1.69 12.77
C ASP A 194 -1.07 2.40 13.86
N LEU A 195 -0.24 1.65 14.60
CA LEU A 195 0.62 2.18 15.67
C LEU A 195 2.01 2.57 15.14
N ASP A 196 2.50 3.73 15.55
CA ASP A 196 3.92 4.09 15.43
C ASP A 196 4.71 3.38 16.53
N GLU A 197 5.56 2.42 16.14
CA GLU A 197 6.37 1.62 17.06
C GLU A 197 7.29 2.47 17.96
N ASN A 198 7.70 3.67 17.50
CA ASN A 198 8.64 4.51 18.26
C ASN A 198 7.95 5.40 19.28
N SER A 199 6.78 5.94 18.95
CA SER A 199 6.06 6.89 19.82
C SER A 199 4.91 6.26 20.60
N GLY A 200 4.45 5.07 20.19
CA GLY A 200 3.19 4.49 20.66
C GLY A 200 1.94 5.29 20.23
N GLY A 201 2.11 6.31 19.39
CA GLY A 201 1.03 7.06 18.77
C GLY A 201 0.47 6.36 17.54
N PHE A 202 -0.44 7.03 16.84
CA PHE A 202 -0.99 6.54 15.58
C PHE A 202 -0.23 7.11 14.38
N LEU A 203 -0.03 6.29 13.35
CA LEU A 203 0.50 6.76 12.08
C LEU A 203 -0.53 7.62 11.34
N TYR A 204 -0.05 8.64 10.64
CA TYR A 204 -0.90 9.39 9.71
C TYR A 204 -0.99 8.60 8.40
N TYR A 205 -2.20 8.46 7.88
CA TYR A 205 -2.41 7.85 6.57
C TYR A 205 -1.92 8.75 5.45
N GLU A 206 -1.26 8.13 4.47
CA GLU A 206 -0.86 8.77 3.22
C GLU A 206 -1.98 8.70 2.16
N ALA A 207 -1.88 9.56 1.15
CA ALA A 207 -2.85 9.61 0.05
C ALA A 207 -3.01 8.26 -0.67
N THR A 208 -1.93 7.47 -0.73
CA THR A 208 -1.90 6.13 -1.33
C THR A 208 -2.73 5.11 -0.56
N GLU A 209 -2.99 5.33 0.73
CA GLU A 209 -3.77 4.44 1.59
C GLU A 209 -5.27 4.78 1.59
N PHE A 210 -5.62 5.95 1.05
CA PHE A 210 -7.00 6.41 0.93
C PHE A 210 -7.78 5.65 -0.16
N LEU A 211 -7.11 5.29 -1.27
CA LEU A 211 -7.72 4.64 -2.43
C LEU A 211 -7.19 3.22 -2.63
N LEU A 212 -8.09 2.26 -2.74
CA LEU A 212 -7.81 0.87 -3.06
C LEU A 212 -8.04 0.63 -4.56
N THR A 213 -6.98 0.25 -5.27
CA THR A 213 -6.96 0.03 -6.72
C THR A 213 -6.16 -1.23 -7.09
N PRO A 214 -6.58 -2.03 -8.08
CA PRO A 214 -7.85 -1.93 -8.81
C PRO A 214 -9.04 -2.32 -7.93
N VAL A 215 -10.26 -1.97 -8.35
CA VAL A 215 -11.47 -2.28 -7.58
C VAL A 215 -11.71 -3.79 -7.54
N ILE A 216 -11.59 -4.40 -6.35
CA ILE A 216 -11.72 -5.85 -6.15
C ILE A 216 -13.18 -6.32 -6.19
N LYS A 217 -14.12 -5.52 -5.65
CA LYS A 217 -15.54 -5.91 -5.60
C LYS A 217 -16.10 -5.99 -7.01
N LYS A 218 -16.86 -7.03 -7.33
CA LYS A 218 -17.46 -7.23 -8.67
C LYS A 218 -18.61 -6.27 -8.98
N THR A 219 -19.29 -5.78 -7.96
CA THR A 219 -20.42 -4.84 -8.08
C THR A 219 -20.07 -3.52 -7.41
N PRO A 220 -20.62 -2.39 -7.91
CA PRO A 220 -20.45 -1.10 -7.25
C PRO A 220 -20.88 -1.14 -5.79
N TYR A 221 -20.15 -0.43 -4.92
CA TYR A 221 -20.39 -0.46 -3.48
C TYR A 221 -20.22 0.93 -2.84
N THR A 222 -20.69 1.09 -1.60
CA THR A 222 -20.56 2.34 -0.84
C THR A 222 -19.10 2.80 -0.74
N GLY A 223 -18.88 4.11 -0.92
CA GLY A 223 -17.56 4.72 -0.89
C GLY A 223 -16.71 4.47 -2.14
N GLU A 224 -17.25 3.81 -3.15
CA GLU A 224 -16.55 3.68 -4.44
C GLU A 224 -16.61 4.99 -5.22
N ILE A 225 -15.49 5.34 -5.85
CA ILE A 225 -15.38 6.47 -6.77
C ILE A 225 -15.66 5.98 -8.19
N VAL A 226 -16.59 6.65 -8.84
CA VAL A 226 -17.02 6.36 -10.21
C VAL A 226 -16.91 7.60 -11.08
N ARG A 227 -16.58 7.42 -12.36
CA ARG A 227 -16.51 8.50 -13.34
C ARG A 227 -17.62 8.31 -14.38
N ASP A 228 -18.42 9.35 -14.59
CA ASP A 228 -19.46 9.34 -15.62
C ASP A 228 -18.79 9.38 -17.00
N LYS A 229 -19.04 8.38 -17.85
CA LYS A 229 -18.41 8.28 -19.18
C LYS A 229 -18.84 9.38 -20.15
N SER A 230 -19.94 10.07 -19.86
CA SER A 230 -20.49 11.11 -20.73
C SER A 230 -19.97 12.50 -20.37
N THR A 231 -19.83 12.80 -19.08
CA THR A 231 -19.39 14.12 -18.60
C THR A 231 -17.95 14.13 -18.10
N GLU A 232 -17.32 12.96 -17.95
CA GLU A 232 -16.01 12.76 -17.31
C GLU A 232 -15.98 13.24 -15.84
N GLU A 233 -17.13 13.49 -15.23
CA GLU A 233 -17.24 13.94 -13.85
C GLU A 233 -17.11 12.77 -12.85
N TYR A 234 -16.48 13.06 -11.72
CA TYR A 234 -16.25 12.09 -10.65
C TYR A 234 -17.32 12.17 -9.58
N PHE A 235 -17.70 11.00 -9.06
CA PHE A 235 -18.71 10.87 -8.02
C PHE A 235 -18.28 9.82 -6.99
N VAL A 236 -18.75 9.96 -5.76
CA VAL A 236 -18.66 8.92 -4.73
C VAL A 236 -20.04 8.33 -4.45
N ILE A 237 -20.11 7.01 -4.29
CA ILE A 237 -21.35 6.32 -3.91
C ILE A 237 -21.62 6.51 -2.41
N LEU A 238 -22.76 7.12 -2.07
CA LEU A 238 -23.18 7.38 -0.68
C LEU A 238 -24.28 6.43 -0.19
N THR A 239 -24.92 5.64 -1.06
CA THR A 239 -25.93 4.67 -0.63
C THR A 239 -25.37 3.74 0.44
N PRO A 240 -26.09 3.50 1.57
CA PRO A 240 -25.61 2.67 2.67
C PRO A 240 -25.18 1.26 2.26
N ALA A 241 -24.14 0.76 2.91
CA ALA A 241 -23.54 -0.54 2.61
C ALA A 241 -24.51 -1.73 2.73
N CYS A 242 -25.44 -1.68 3.70
CA CYS A 242 -26.46 -2.72 3.88
C CYS A 242 -27.41 -2.83 2.67
N ASP A 243 -27.84 -1.69 2.12
CA ASP A 243 -28.74 -1.65 0.96
C ASP A 243 -28.03 -2.13 -0.31
N MET A 244 -26.74 -1.82 -0.44
CA MET A 244 -25.87 -2.28 -1.53
C MET A 244 -25.63 -3.79 -1.46
N ALA A 245 -25.29 -4.31 -0.27
CA ALA A 245 -24.97 -5.72 -0.06
C ALA A 245 -26.18 -6.65 -0.26
N GLN A 246 -27.38 -6.19 0.04
CA GLN A 246 -28.61 -6.96 -0.12
C GLN A 246 -29.25 -6.81 -1.52
N GLU A 247 -28.62 -6.04 -2.42
CA GLU A 247 -29.16 -5.66 -3.74
C GLU A 247 -30.58 -5.06 -3.69
N LYS A 248 -30.95 -4.45 -2.56
CA LYS A 248 -32.27 -3.86 -2.34
C LYS A 248 -32.39 -2.43 -2.87
N ALA A 249 -31.26 -1.75 -3.03
CA ALA A 249 -31.23 -0.38 -3.52
C ALA A 249 -31.74 -0.32 -4.98
N ARG A 250 -32.93 0.27 -5.20
CA ARG A 250 -33.45 0.54 -6.55
C ARG A 250 -32.74 1.74 -7.21
N SER A 251 -32.34 2.69 -6.38
CA SER A 251 -31.62 3.90 -6.77
C SER A 251 -30.35 4.06 -5.93
N ILE A 252 -29.31 4.57 -6.56
CA ILE A 252 -28.00 4.83 -5.98
C ILE A 252 -27.82 6.33 -5.83
N LEU A 253 -27.46 6.76 -4.64
CA LEU A 253 -27.11 8.14 -4.33
C LEU A 253 -25.62 8.35 -4.57
N LEU A 254 -25.32 9.35 -5.37
CA LEU A 254 -23.98 9.83 -5.70
C LEU A 254 -23.80 11.25 -5.17
N ALA A 255 -22.60 11.60 -4.72
CA ALA A 255 -22.19 12.98 -4.53
C ALA A 255 -21.04 13.32 -5.48
N LYS A 256 -21.10 14.49 -6.13
CA LYS A 256 -20.04 14.95 -7.03
C LYS A 256 -18.75 15.20 -6.26
N ILE A 257 -17.63 14.79 -6.83
CA ILE A 257 -16.30 15.19 -6.42
C ILE A 257 -15.86 16.34 -7.32
N GLU A 258 -15.66 17.52 -6.74
CA GLU A 258 -15.16 18.70 -7.46
C GLU A 258 -13.64 18.68 -7.42
N LEU A 259 -13.00 18.40 -8.56
CA LEU A 259 -11.55 18.35 -8.66
C LEU A 259 -10.94 19.75 -8.49
N LYS A 260 -9.68 19.82 -8.02
CA LYS A 260 -8.95 21.09 -7.83
C LYS A 260 -8.79 21.93 -9.11
N SER A 261 -8.90 21.30 -10.28
CA SER A 261 -8.85 21.95 -11.59
C SER A 261 -10.21 22.53 -12.02
N GLU A 262 -11.31 22.03 -11.47
CA GLU A 262 -12.66 22.54 -11.73
C GLU A 262 -12.87 23.91 -11.07
N GLU A 263 -13.79 24.70 -11.63
CA GLU A 263 -14.24 25.93 -10.97
C GLU A 263 -14.98 25.58 -9.67
N GLY A 264 -14.59 26.24 -8.58
CA GLY A 264 -15.20 26.00 -7.27
C GLY A 264 -14.31 26.39 -6.10
N THR A 265 -14.82 26.11 -4.89
CA THR A 265 -14.22 26.53 -3.62
C THR A 265 -12.74 26.14 -3.49
N LEU A 266 -12.37 24.92 -3.89
CA LEU A 266 -10.98 24.45 -3.76
C LEU A 266 -10.03 25.22 -4.68
N ARG A 267 -10.42 25.42 -5.94
CA ARG A 267 -9.61 26.16 -6.92
C ARG A 267 -9.47 27.63 -6.53
N ASP A 268 -10.51 28.26 -6.01
CA ASP A 268 -10.48 29.65 -5.56
C ASP A 268 -9.47 29.83 -4.41
N PHE A 269 -9.50 28.94 -3.41
CA PHE A 269 -8.57 29.00 -2.29
C PHE A 269 -7.13 28.71 -2.71
N ILE A 270 -6.91 27.71 -3.57
CA ILE A 270 -5.57 27.43 -4.13
C ILE A 270 -5.04 28.63 -4.91
N SER A 271 -5.88 29.24 -5.75
CA SER A 271 -5.50 30.37 -6.59
C SER A 271 -5.15 31.60 -5.76
N LEU A 272 -5.88 31.86 -4.67
CA LEU A 272 -5.57 32.95 -3.74
C LEU A 272 -4.31 32.66 -2.92
N ALA A 273 -4.17 31.45 -2.39
CA ALA A 273 -3.03 31.07 -1.54
C ALA A 273 -1.68 31.07 -2.29
N LYS A 274 -1.70 30.91 -3.62
CA LYS A 274 -0.50 30.94 -4.48
C LYS A 274 -0.08 32.34 -4.93
N LYS A 275 -0.88 33.38 -4.69
CA LYS A 275 -0.54 34.74 -5.13
C LYS A 275 0.64 35.27 -4.31
N GLU A 276 1.57 35.93 -5.00
CA GLU A 276 2.57 36.77 -4.33
C GLU A 276 1.88 38.05 -3.83
N PRO A 277 1.89 38.32 -2.51
CA PRO A 277 1.23 39.50 -1.97
C PRO A 277 2.00 40.78 -2.36
N LYS A 278 1.28 41.76 -2.92
CA LYS A 278 1.85 43.06 -3.34
C LYS A 278 1.64 44.17 -2.30
N SER A 279 0.84 43.89 -1.27
CA SER A 279 0.52 44.81 -0.18
C SER A 279 0.25 44.03 1.11
N TYR A 280 0.23 44.73 2.25
CA TYR A 280 -0.15 44.15 3.54
C TYR A 280 -1.57 43.56 3.54
N GLU A 281 -2.51 44.23 2.86
CA GLU A 281 -3.88 43.76 2.73
C GLU A 281 -3.98 42.50 1.84
N ASP A 282 -3.13 42.40 0.81
CA ASP A 282 -3.03 41.19 0.00
C ASP A 282 -2.42 40.03 0.79
N ALA A 283 -1.43 40.28 1.64
CA ALA A 283 -0.83 39.26 2.50
C ALA A 283 -1.88 38.65 3.43
N LYS A 284 -2.73 39.47 4.07
CA LYS A 284 -3.85 38.99 4.89
C LYS A 284 -4.80 38.06 4.12
N LYS A 285 -5.12 38.40 2.86
CA LYS A 285 -5.99 37.58 2.02
C LYS A 285 -5.35 36.24 1.65
N VAL A 286 -4.05 36.24 1.36
CA VAL A 286 -3.28 35.02 1.09
C VAL A 286 -3.26 34.10 2.31
N ASP A 287 -2.99 34.65 3.49
CA ASP A 287 -2.96 33.85 4.73
C ASP A 287 -4.35 33.32 5.10
N ALA A 288 -5.40 34.14 4.98
CA ALA A 288 -6.77 33.66 5.16
C ALA A 288 -7.16 32.55 4.18
N ALA A 289 -6.64 32.56 2.94
CA ALA A 289 -6.85 31.48 1.99
C ALA A 289 -6.11 30.19 2.39
N LYS A 290 -4.89 30.30 2.93
CA LYS A 290 -4.14 29.15 3.48
C LYS A 290 -4.86 28.54 4.69
N ASP A 291 -5.38 29.37 5.58
CA ASP A 291 -6.16 28.91 6.74
C ASP A 291 -7.40 28.15 6.29
N ARG A 292 -8.15 28.69 5.31
CA ARG A 292 -9.30 27.99 4.72
C ARG A 292 -8.91 26.67 4.05
N LEU A 293 -7.75 26.59 3.39
CA LEU A 293 -7.25 25.32 2.85
C LEU A 293 -6.98 24.32 3.98
N GLN A 294 -6.35 24.74 5.08
CA GLN A 294 -6.14 23.87 6.24
C GLN A 294 -7.46 23.37 6.84
N GLU A 295 -8.48 24.23 6.91
CA GLU A 295 -9.82 23.83 7.35
C GLU A 295 -10.44 22.79 6.44
N VAL A 296 -10.33 22.97 5.12
CA VAL A 296 -10.82 22.01 4.12
C VAL A 296 -10.08 20.68 4.23
N ILE A 297 -8.75 20.70 4.38
CA ILE A 297 -7.91 19.49 4.53
C ILE A 297 -8.27 18.73 5.81
N ARG A 298 -8.53 19.46 6.89
CA ARG A 298 -9.00 18.89 8.17
C ARG A 298 -10.49 18.59 8.18
N ASN A 299 -11.15 18.69 7.01
CA ASN A 299 -12.57 18.41 6.86
C ASN A 299 -13.44 19.21 7.85
N ARG A 300 -13.12 20.48 8.14
CA ARG A 300 -13.92 21.32 9.06
C ARG A 300 -15.18 21.90 8.44
N TRP A 301 -15.26 21.91 7.11
CA TRP A 301 -16.39 22.46 6.37
C TRP A 301 -17.48 21.38 6.22
N PRO A 302 -18.66 21.51 6.86
CA PRO A 302 -19.61 20.39 6.97
C PRO A 302 -20.15 19.87 5.63
N LYS A 303 -20.22 20.72 4.61
CA LYS A 303 -20.72 20.37 3.27
C LYS A 303 -19.70 19.66 2.38
N TYR A 304 -18.43 19.63 2.79
CA TYR A 304 -17.34 19.08 2.00
C TYR A 304 -16.63 17.94 2.72
N HIS A 305 -15.98 17.08 1.95
CA HIS A 305 -14.97 16.14 2.43
C HIS A 305 -13.83 16.04 1.42
N LEU A 306 -12.59 16.18 1.85
CA LEU A 306 -11.41 16.11 1.00
C LEU A 306 -11.18 14.68 0.52
N VAL A 307 -10.96 14.53 -0.79
CA VAL A 307 -10.41 13.33 -1.40
C VAL A 307 -8.98 13.66 -1.86
N PRO A 308 -7.94 13.06 -1.25
CA PRO A 308 -6.57 13.30 -1.68
C PRO A 308 -6.36 12.81 -3.12
N GLY A 309 -5.44 13.48 -3.83
CA GLY A 309 -5.12 13.11 -5.20
C GLY A 309 -4.27 11.84 -5.25
N SER A 310 -4.36 11.13 -6.37
CA SER A 310 -3.58 9.95 -6.68
C SER A 310 -3.14 9.96 -8.15
N ASN A 311 -2.52 8.87 -8.61
CA ASN A 311 -2.25 8.66 -10.03
C ASN A 311 -3.53 8.48 -10.89
N LEU A 312 -4.70 8.25 -10.28
CA LEU A 312 -5.96 8.02 -10.98
C LEU A 312 -6.84 9.27 -11.09
N MET A 313 -6.70 10.22 -10.15
CA MET A 313 -7.49 11.44 -10.12
C MET A 313 -6.77 12.53 -9.33
N GLU A 314 -7.05 13.78 -9.66
CA GLU A 314 -6.56 14.91 -8.87
C GLU A 314 -7.24 14.99 -7.50
N THR A 315 -6.64 15.73 -6.56
CA THR A 315 -7.29 16.11 -5.30
C THR A 315 -8.62 16.80 -5.60
N GLY A 316 -9.65 16.45 -4.82
CA GLY A 316 -10.98 17.07 -4.97
C GLY A 316 -11.76 17.14 -3.66
N LEU A 317 -12.95 17.72 -3.73
CA LEU A 317 -13.90 17.79 -2.62
C LEU A 317 -15.18 17.04 -2.98
N ILE A 318 -15.55 16.05 -2.18
CA ILE A 318 -16.93 15.54 -2.21
C ILE A 318 -17.83 16.69 -1.75
N ASN A 319 -18.76 17.10 -2.61
CA ASN A 319 -19.71 18.16 -2.32
C ASN A 319 -21.07 17.55 -1.97
N PHE A 320 -21.42 17.54 -0.68
CA PHE A 320 -22.68 16.98 -0.20
C PHE A 320 -23.93 17.76 -0.64
N GLN A 321 -23.76 18.92 -1.29
CA GLN A 321 -24.86 19.67 -1.90
C GLN A 321 -25.13 19.23 -3.35
N LYS A 322 -24.14 18.63 -4.03
CA LYS A 322 -24.24 18.22 -5.44
C LYS A 322 -24.52 16.72 -5.52
N LEU A 323 -25.75 16.37 -5.20
CA LEU A 323 -26.23 14.99 -5.19
C LEU A 323 -26.87 14.60 -6.53
N LYS A 324 -26.63 13.35 -6.95
CA LYS A 324 -27.25 12.73 -8.14
C LYS A 324 -27.81 11.37 -7.73
N SER A 325 -29.07 11.10 -8.03
CA SER A 325 -29.70 9.79 -7.81
C SER A 325 -29.89 9.09 -9.14
N ILE A 326 -29.37 7.88 -9.29
CA ILE A 326 -29.42 7.11 -10.54
C ILE A 326 -29.91 5.68 -10.29
N LYS A 327 -30.35 4.98 -11.34
CA LYS A 327 -30.70 3.55 -11.20
C LYS A 327 -29.44 2.70 -11.20
N VAL A 328 -29.48 1.55 -10.52
CA VAL A 328 -28.35 0.58 -10.50
C VAL A 328 -27.92 0.16 -11.92
N LYS A 329 -28.87 0.02 -12.85
CA LYS A 329 -28.57 -0.32 -14.25
C LYS A 329 -27.79 0.78 -14.97
N GLU A 330 -28.09 2.04 -14.69
CA GLU A 330 -27.40 3.20 -15.28
C GLU A 330 -25.95 3.25 -14.76
N LEU A 331 -25.74 2.96 -13.47
CA LEU A 331 -24.40 2.90 -12.88
C LEU A 331 -23.51 1.86 -13.57
N ARG A 332 -24.03 0.65 -13.83
CA ARG A 332 -23.25 -0.45 -14.43
C ARG A 332 -22.82 -0.18 -15.88
N GLY A 333 -23.59 0.60 -16.63
CA GLY A 333 -23.30 0.89 -18.05
C GLY A 333 -22.60 2.22 -18.28
N GLY A 334 -23.05 3.27 -17.58
CA GLY A 334 -22.68 4.66 -17.82
C GLY A 334 -21.46 5.17 -17.07
N PHE A 335 -20.90 4.37 -16.15
CA PHE A 335 -19.78 4.81 -15.30
C PHE A 335 -18.59 3.86 -15.36
N ASP A 336 -17.40 4.45 -15.28
CA ASP A 336 -16.16 3.74 -14.99
C ASP A 336 -15.97 3.63 -13.48
N ARG A 337 -15.49 2.48 -13.02
CA ARG A 337 -15.20 2.21 -11.60
C ARG A 337 -13.73 2.50 -11.33
N ILE A 338 -13.44 3.63 -10.68
CA ILE A 338 -12.09 4.19 -10.61
C ILE A 338 -11.31 3.58 -9.43
N ALA A 339 -11.86 3.66 -8.23
CA ALA A 339 -11.21 3.18 -7.01
C ALA A 339 -12.23 2.95 -5.89
N GLN A 340 -11.89 2.10 -4.92
CA GLN A 340 -12.65 1.99 -3.68
C GLN A 340 -11.97 2.83 -2.60
N ILE A 341 -12.68 3.75 -1.96
CA ILE A 341 -12.13 4.42 -0.78
C ILE A 341 -11.97 3.39 0.34
N ASN A 342 -10.83 3.43 1.03
CA ASN A 342 -10.54 2.56 2.16
C ASN A 342 -11.64 2.67 3.23
N GLY A 343 -12.08 1.51 3.75
CA GLY A 343 -13.23 1.40 4.65
C GLY A 343 -13.12 2.24 5.92
N ALA A 344 -11.91 2.55 6.37
CA ALA A 344 -11.68 3.48 7.50
C ALA A 344 -12.25 4.88 7.21
N PHE A 345 -12.02 5.42 6.00
CA PHE A 345 -12.49 6.75 5.58
C PHE A 345 -13.95 6.76 5.11
N VAL A 346 -14.44 5.66 4.53
CA VAL A 346 -15.84 5.58 4.07
C VAL A 346 -16.81 5.85 5.23
N LYS A 347 -16.51 5.33 6.43
CA LYS A 347 -17.34 5.56 7.61
C LYS A 347 -17.44 7.05 7.95
N ASP A 348 -16.32 7.77 7.92
CA ASP A 348 -16.31 9.21 8.18
C ASP A 348 -17.08 9.99 7.09
N ILE A 349 -16.86 9.67 5.82
CA ILE A 349 -17.61 10.30 4.71
C ILE A 349 -19.12 10.14 4.89
N ILE A 350 -19.60 8.93 5.19
CA ILE A 350 -21.02 8.65 5.39
C ILE A 350 -21.57 9.34 6.64
N ALA A 351 -20.81 9.36 7.74
CA ALA A 351 -21.20 10.05 8.97
C ALA A 351 -21.35 11.56 8.74
N ARG A 352 -20.39 12.17 8.05
CA ARG A 352 -20.42 13.60 7.71
C ARG A 352 -21.55 13.94 6.76
N PHE A 353 -21.78 13.13 5.74
CA PHE A 353 -22.94 13.29 4.86
C PHE A 353 -24.24 13.25 5.65
N SER A 354 -24.41 12.24 6.51
CA SER A 354 -25.60 12.09 7.36
C SER A 354 -25.79 13.31 8.26
N TYR A 355 -24.73 13.76 8.94
CA TYR A 355 -24.76 14.95 9.80
C TYR A 355 -25.13 16.21 9.02
N TYR A 356 -24.53 16.42 7.85
CA TYR A 356 -24.82 17.56 7.00
C TYR A 356 -26.28 17.56 6.53
N TYR A 357 -26.78 16.40 6.08
CA TYR A 357 -28.12 16.26 5.52
C TYR A 357 -29.22 16.30 6.60
N SER A 358 -28.91 15.90 7.83
CA SER A 358 -29.86 15.92 8.96
C SER A 358 -29.99 17.29 9.64
N ARG A 359 -29.29 18.32 9.18
CA ARG A 359 -29.35 19.65 9.79
C ARG A 359 -30.77 20.21 9.71
N GLN A 360 -31.38 20.41 10.87
CA GLN A 360 -32.60 21.22 10.98
C GLN A 360 -32.16 22.69 11.04
N GLY A 361 -32.67 23.51 10.11
CA GLY A 361 -32.44 24.95 10.17
C GLY A 361 -33.03 25.52 11.45
N ALA A 362 -32.31 26.42 12.12
CA ALA A 362 -32.86 27.24 13.18
C ALA A 362 -33.20 28.63 12.60
N PRO A 363 -34.28 29.28 13.05
CA PRO A 363 -34.53 30.68 12.70
C PRO A 363 -33.38 31.55 13.21
N ASP A 364 -32.96 32.52 12.39
CA ASP A 364 -31.94 33.47 12.78
C ASP A 364 -32.50 34.48 13.79
N LEU A 365 -31.73 34.75 14.84
CA LEU A 365 -32.01 35.84 15.77
C LEU A 365 -31.34 37.13 15.29
N ASP A 366 -31.94 38.27 15.61
CA ASP A 366 -31.31 39.57 15.38
C ASP A 366 -30.11 39.73 16.32
N GLN A 367 -28.93 39.44 15.78
CA GLN A 367 -27.68 39.44 16.55
C GLN A 367 -27.33 40.82 17.08
N GLU A 368 -27.63 41.89 16.35
CA GLU A 368 -27.32 43.24 16.79
C GLU A 368 -28.15 43.63 18.02
N VAL A 369 -29.46 43.34 17.97
CA VAL A 369 -30.37 43.62 19.08
C VAL A 369 -29.97 42.82 20.31
N ILE A 370 -29.70 41.52 20.15
CA ILE A 370 -29.28 40.66 21.27
C ILE A 370 -27.94 41.12 21.85
N LEU A 371 -26.96 41.44 21.02
CA LEU A 371 -25.64 41.86 21.48
C LEU A 371 -25.72 43.16 22.29
N ARG A 372 -26.52 44.15 21.83
CA ARG A 372 -26.77 45.39 22.59
C ARG A 372 -27.41 45.10 23.96
N ASN A 373 -28.34 44.15 24.03
CA ASN A 373 -29.00 43.78 25.29
C ASN A 373 -28.10 43.03 26.27
N ILE A 374 -27.06 42.32 25.78
CA ILE A 374 -26.09 41.60 26.63
C ILE A 374 -25.01 42.54 27.18
N LEU A 375 -24.59 43.52 26.37
CA LEU A 375 -23.48 44.42 26.69
C LEU A 375 -23.89 45.66 27.51
N ASN A 376 -25.19 45.94 27.61
CA ASN A 376 -25.77 46.90 28.54
C ASN A 376 -26.09 46.21 29.86
#